data_AF-A0A3D4BEE5-F1
#
_entry.id   AF-A0A3D4BEE5-F1
#
_cell.length_a   1.000
_cell.length_b   1.000
_cell.length_c   1.000
_cell.angle_alpha   90.00
_cell.angle_beta   90.00
_cell.angle_gamma   90.00
#
_symmetry.space_group_name_H-M   'P 1'
#
loop_
_entity.id
_entity.type
_entity.pdbx_description
1 polymer ?
#
loop_
_entity_poly.entity_id
_entity_poly.type
_entity_poly.pdbx_seq_one_letter_code
_entity_poly.pdbx_strand_id
1 'polypeptide(L)'
;MSSKRFLGITVLADFILNEGVDGVLDNLINRAGVTAVALNPTVTAPAAEGEGSFQPPTDAGSSPRLFDRPLWGKRSLWVKSAPSYEPNAVYYSGTSYKPRKANALTAQYGDLIEQFISSALDRGLKVYFQMSATSPTGLND
;
A
#
# COMPACT_ATOMS: atom_id res chain seq x y z
N MET A 1 -24.37 0.20 -25.76
CA MET A 1 -24.04 -0.16 -24.37
C MET A 1 -23.50 1.09 -23.69
N SER A 2 -24.02 1.47 -22.53
CA SER A 2 -23.47 2.60 -21.77
C SER A 2 -22.09 2.22 -21.24
N SER A 3 -21.07 3.03 -21.50
CA SER A 3 -19.74 2.85 -20.92
C SER A 3 -19.86 2.84 -19.39
N LYS A 4 -19.28 1.83 -18.71
CA LYS A 4 -19.23 1.83 -17.24
C LYS A 4 -18.62 3.15 -16.76
N ARG A 5 -19.25 3.78 -15.75
CA ARG A 5 -18.74 4.99 -15.11
C ARG A 5 -17.39 4.68 -14.49
N PHE A 6 -16.40 5.54 -14.69
CA PHE A 6 -15.11 5.40 -14.05
C PHE A 6 -15.25 5.51 -12.52
N LEU A 7 -14.80 4.48 -11.81
CA LEU A 7 -14.71 4.43 -10.36
C LEU A 7 -13.35 3.87 -9.97
N GLY A 8 -12.50 4.72 -9.40
CA GLY A 8 -11.20 4.36 -8.85
C GLY A 8 -11.25 4.26 -7.33
N ILE A 9 -10.63 3.23 -6.76
CA ILE A 9 -10.45 3.07 -5.32
C ILE A 9 -8.97 2.93 -4.98
N THR A 10 -8.50 3.67 -3.98
CA THR A 10 -7.18 3.46 -3.39
C THR A 10 -7.21 2.22 -2.49
N VAL A 11 -6.28 1.31 -2.73
CA VAL A 11 -6.12 0.07 -2.00
C VAL A 11 -4.79 0.13 -1.24
N LEU A 12 -4.85 -0.08 0.07
CA LEU A 12 -3.64 -0.19 0.89
C LEU A 12 -3.12 -1.63 0.86
N ALA A 13 -1.81 -1.77 0.68
CA ALA A 13 -1.14 -3.07 0.65
C ALA A 13 -1.38 -3.92 1.91
N ASP A 14 -1.62 -3.26 3.04
CA ASP A 14 -2.03 -3.87 4.30
C ASP A 14 -3.20 -4.86 4.11
N PHE A 15 -4.25 -4.43 3.39
CA PHE A 15 -5.44 -5.26 3.17
C PHE A 15 -5.18 -6.35 2.15
N ILE A 16 -4.34 -6.09 1.14
CA ILE A 16 -3.92 -7.11 0.17
C ILE A 16 -3.16 -8.22 0.90
N LEU A 17 -2.27 -7.86 1.82
CA LEU A 17 -1.49 -8.85 2.58
C LEU A 17 -2.34 -9.60 3.62
N ASN A 18 -3.27 -8.92 4.28
CA ASN A 18 -4.14 -9.52 5.30
C ASN A 18 -5.24 -10.41 4.70
N GLU A 19 -5.80 -10.06 3.54
CA GLU A 19 -7.00 -10.69 2.99
C GLU A 19 -6.77 -11.47 1.70
N GLY A 20 -5.59 -11.32 1.11
CA GLY A 20 -5.22 -11.92 -0.17
C GLY A 20 -5.67 -11.09 -1.38
N VAL A 21 -4.95 -11.27 -2.48
CA VAL A 21 -5.18 -10.56 -3.76
C VAL A 21 -6.60 -10.78 -4.27
N ASP A 22 -7.04 -12.03 -4.37
CA ASP A 22 -8.34 -12.36 -4.94
C ASP A 22 -9.49 -11.87 -4.07
N GLY A 23 -9.39 -12.04 -2.74
CA GLY A 23 -10.41 -11.59 -1.80
C GLY A 23 -10.64 -10.08 -1.87
N VAL A 24 -9.57 -9.29 -2.01
CA VAL A 24 -9.67 -7.83 -2.19
C VAL A 24 -10.28 -7.51 -3.55
N LEU A 25 -9.76 -8.07 -4.65
CA LEU A 25 -10.22 -7.76 -6.00
C LEU A 25 -11.68 -8.16 -6.24
N ASP A 26 -12.10 -9.33 -5.75
CA ASP A 26 -13.48 -9.80 -5.88
C ASP A 26 -14.45 -8.89 -5.13
N ASN A 27 -14.09 -8.39 -3.94
CA ASN A 27 -14.91 -7.43 -3.23
C ASN A 27 -15.00 -6.10 -3.98
N LEU A 28 -13.88 -5.58 -4.49
CA LEU A 28 -13.86 -4.33 -5.24
C LEU A 28 -14.71 -4.42 -6.52
N ILE A 29 -14.61 -5.52 -7.25
CA ILE A 29 -15.33 -5.71 -8.51
C ILE A 29 -16.81 -6.00 -8.26
N ASN A 30 -17.12 -6.99 -7.41
CA ASN A 30 -18.48 -7.51 -7.29
C ASN A 30 -19.37 -6.65 -6.38
N ARG A 31 -18.79 -5.94 -5.41
CA ARG A 31 -19.56 -5.10 -4.48
C ARG A 31 -19.53 -3.62 -4.83
N ALA A 32 -18.36 -3.10 -5.20
CA ALA A 32 -18.20 -1.67 -5.49
C ALA A 32 -18.30 -1.35 -6.98
N GLY A 33 -18.12 -2.33 -7.88
CA GLY A 33 -18.15 -2.09 -9.32
C GLY A 33 -17.00 -1.23 -9.82
N VAL A 34 -15.81 -1.37 -9.21
CA VAL A 34 -14.64 -0.57 -9.59
C VAL A 34 -14.22 -0.81 -11.04
N THR A 35 -13.65 0.23 -11.65
CA THR A 35 -13.01 0.14 -12.97
C THR A 35 -11.51 0.45 -12.90
N ALA A 36 -11.04 0.92 -11.74
CA ALA A 36 -9.65 1.24 -11.50
C ALA A 36 -9.27 1.07 -10.03
N VAL A 37 -7.99 0.80 -9.80
CA VAL A 37 -7.38 0.75 -8.47
C VAL A 37 -6.12 1.62 -8.44
N ALA A 38 -5.86 2.23 -7.29
CA ALA A 38 -4.61 2.93 -7.02
C ALA A 38 -3.92 2.30 -5.80
N LEU A 39 -2.60 2.15 -5.84
CA LEU A 39 -1.82 1.60 -4.73
C LEU A 39 -0.42 2.21 -4.70
N ASN A 40 0.23 2.18 -3.55
CA ASN A 40 1.65 2.50 -3.44
C ASN A 40 2.50 1.20 -3.49
N PRO A 41 3.75 1.27 -3.96
CA PRO A 41 4.63 0.10 -4.03
C PRO A 41 5.33 -0.15 -2.68
N THR A 42 4.53 -0.38 -1.64
CA THR A 42 4.97 -0.58 -0.26
C THR A 42 4.29 -1.82 0.29
N VAL A 43 5.02 -2.63 1.06
CA VAL A 43 4.46 -3.71 1.87
C VAL A 43 4.65 -3.39 3.35
N THR A 44 3.74 -3.88 4.17
CA THR A 44 3.68 -3.65 5.61
C THR A 44 3.49 -4.96 6.35
N ALA A 45 3.86 -5.01 7.63
CA ALA A 45 3.53 -6.14 8.50
C ALA A 45 3.36 -5.65 9.95
N PRO A 46 2.61 -6.39 10.80
CA PRO A 46 2.56 -6.13 12.22
C PRO A 46 3.97 -6.06 12.83
N ALA A 47 4.13 -5.13 13.77
CA ALA A 47 5.37 -4.93 14.52
C ALA A 47 5.09 -4.93 16.03
N ALA A 48 6.16 -5.02 16.82
CA ALA A 48 6.07 -4.82 18.26
C ALA A 48 5.74 -3.35 18.59
N GLU A 49 5.29 -3.11 19.82
CA GLU A 49 5.06 -1.75 20.29
C GLU A 49 6.35 -0.93 20.29
N GLY A 50 6.27 0.30 19.78
CA GLY A 50 7.42 1.19 19.59
C GLY A 50 8.22 0.94 18.31
N GLU A 51 7.89 -0.10 17.52
CA GLU A 51 8.58 -0.38 16.26
C GLU A 51 7.80 0.13 15.04
N GLY A 52 8.47 0.91 14.20
CA GLY A 52 7.85 1.46 12.98
C GLY A 52 6.87 2.58 13.29
N SER A 53 5.62 2.42 12.88
CA SER A 53 4.57 3.44 13.04
C SER A 53 3.29 2.84 13.61
N PHE A 54 2.61 3.60 14.47
CA PHE A 54 1.30 3.23 14.99
C PHE A 54 0.19 3.59 13.99
N GLN A 55 -0.69 2.63 13.71
CA GLN A 55 -1.75 2.76 12.71
C GLN A 55 -3.12 2.39 13.31
N PRO A 56 -4.16 3.20 13.07
CA PRO A 56 -4.08 4.54 12.47
C PRO A 56 -3.26 5.51 13.33
N PRO A 57 -2.63 6.55 12.75
CA PRO A 57 -1.85 7.51 13.52
C PRO A 57 -2.75 8.24 14.53
N THR A 58 -2.21 8.51 15.70
CA THR A 58 -2.91 9.28 16.73
C THR A 58 -3.25 10.67 16.20
N ASP A 59 -4.38 11.22 16.59
CA ASP A 59 -4.79 12.57 16.17
C ASP A 59 -4.33 13.64 17.17
N ALA A 60 -3.04 13.61 17.52
CA ALA A 60 -2.46 14.51 18.53
C ALA A 60 -3.27 14.59 19.85
N GLY A 61 -3.96 13.51 20.22
CA GLY A 61 -4.76 13.41 21.44
C GLY A 61 -6.21 13.91 21.35
N SER A 62 -6.69 14.37 20.19
CA SER A 62 -8.07 14.84 20.02
C SER A 62 -9.11 13.71 20.07
N SER A 63 -8.77 12.52 19.55
CA SER A 63 -9.62 11.32 19.51
C SER A 63 -8.84 10.07 19.09
N PRO A 64 -9.18 8.86 19.59
CA PRO A 64 -8.59 7.62 19.10
C PRO A 64 -9.07 7.33 17.66
N ARG A 65 -8.15 7.39 16.70
CA ARG A 65 -8.40 6.85 15.35
C ARG A 65 -8.26 5.34 15.37
N LEU A 66 -9.33 4.63 15.05
CA LEU A 66 -9.39 3.18 14.97
C LEU A 66 -9.81 2.76 13.56
N PHE A 67 -9.32 1.61 13.12
CA PHE A 67 -9.85 0.98 11.91
C PHE A 67 -11.30 0.55 12.14
N ASP A 68 -12.17 0.95 11.21
CA ASP A 68 -13.54 0.44 11.12
C ASP A 68 -13.54 -1.01 10.63
N ARG A 69 -12.66 -1.31 9.66
CA ARG A 69 -12.39 -2.67 9.18
C ARG A 69 -11.09 -3.19 9.82
N PRO A 70 -11.15 -4.17 10.74
CA PRO A 70 -9.95 -4.66 11.43
C PRO A 70 -8.89 -5.20 10.46
N LEU A 71 -7.64 -4.97 10.81
CA LEU A 71 -6.46 -5.46 10.10
C LEU A 71 -5.74 -6.48 10.99
N TRP A 72 -5.58 -7.72 10.52
CA TRP A 72 -5.12 -8.87 11.34
C TRP A 72 -5.90 -9.02 12.66
N GLY A 73 -7.22 -8.78 12.62
CA GLY A 73 -8.09 -8.85 13.79
C GLY A 73 -7.94 -7.68 14.78
N LYS A 74 -7.10 -6.68 14.48
CA LYS A 74 -6.84 -5.52 15.34
C LYS A 74 -7.45 -4.24 14.75
N ARG A 75 -7.93 -3.36 15.62
CA ARG A 75 -8.45 -2.03 15.26
C ARG A 75 -7.42 -0.92 15.36
N SER A 76 -6.27 -1.22 15.96
CA SER A 76 -5.06 -0.41 15.94
C SER A 76 -3.85 -1.31 16.21
N LEU A 77 -2.71 -0.98 15.64
CA LEU A 77 -1.48 -1.77 15.76
C LEU A 77 -0.24 -0.97 15.34
N TRP A 78 0.92 -1.43 15.77
CA TRP A 78 2.20 -1.01 15.21
C TRP A 78 2.50 -1.78 13.93
N VAL A 79 3.03 -1.09 12.92
CA VAL A 79 3.44 -1.68 11.64
C VAL A 79 4.82 -1.18 11.23
N LYS A 80 5.57 -2.07 10.59
CA LYS A 80 6.79 -1.74 9.84
C LYS A 80 6.52 -1.85 8.34
N SER A 81 7.21 -1.04 7.55
CA SER A 81 7.03 -1.00 6.09
C SER A 81 8.36 -1.15 5.34
N ALA A 82 8.26 -1.59 4.09
CA ALA A 82 9.39 -1.71 3.16
C ALA A 82 8.90 -1.43 1.73
N PRO A 83 9.79 -1.03 0.80
CA PRO A 83 9.42 -1.04 -0.62
C PRO A 83 9.03 -2.47 -1.04
N SER A 84 8.06 -2.60 -1.94
CA SER A 84 7.65 -3.91 -2.48
C SER A 84 8.56 -4.41 -3.62
N TYR A 85 9.67 -3.73 -3.85
CA TYR A 85 10.61 -3.98 -4.94
C TYR A 85 12.02 -3.62 -4.48
N GLU A 86 13.01 -4.12 -5.21
CA GLU A 86 14.42 -3.75 -5.05
C GLU A 86 14.73 -2.51 -5.89
N PRO A 87 14.96 -1.32 -5.29
CA PRO A 87 15.19 -0.12 -6.08
C PRO A 87 16.59 -0.14 -6.70
N ASN A 88 16.68 0.19 -7.99
CA ASN A 88 17.97 0.29 -8.66
C ASN A 88 18.65 1.63 -8.35
N ALA A 89 19.72 1.58 -7.55
CA ALA A 89 20.48 2.77 -7.13
C ALA A 89 21.08 3.58 -8.29
N VAL A 90 21.30 2.97 -9.46
CA VAL A 90 21.81 3.68 -10.65
C VAL A 90 20.84 4.77 -11.10
N TYR A 91 19.52 4.59 -10.95
CA TYR A 91 18.55 5.61 -11.33
C TYR A 91 18.57 6.86 -10.42
N TYR A 92 19.33 6.80 -9.32
CA TYR A 92 19.47 7.89 -8.36
C TYR A 92 20.85 8.56 -8.42
N SER A 93 21.78 8.07 -9.26
CA SER A 93 23.22 8.42 -9.21
C SER A 93 23.57 9.87 -9.60
N GLY A 94 22.60 10.70 -9.95
CA GLY A 94 22.77 12.14 -10.22
C GLY A 94 21.79 13.02 -9.44
N THR A 95 21.14 12.47 -8.41
CA THR A 95 20.11 13.18 -7.63
C THR A 95 20.53 13.27 -6.16
N SER A 96 19.98 14.27 -5.46
CA SER A 96 20.09 14.35 -3.99
C SER A 96 19.25 13.28 -3.28
N TYR A 97 18.44 12.51 -4.01
CA TYR A 97 17.59 11.46 -3.46
C TYR A 97 18.34 10.14 -3.38
N LYS A 98 18.06 9.39 -2.31
CA LYS A 98 18.45 7.99 -2.20
C LYS A 98 17.21 7.12 -2.28
N PRO A 99 17.29 5.95 -2.92
CA PRO A 99 16.17 5.02 -2.92
C PRO A 99 15.82 4.61 -1.50
N ARG A 100 14.56 4.24 -1.29
CA ARG A 100 14.17 3.47 -0.09
C ARG A 100 14.99 2.18 -0.04
N LYS A 101 15.32 1.70 1.15
CA LYS A 101 16.08 0.46 1.31
C LYS A 101 15.12 -0.72 1.40
N ALA A 102 15.32 -1.72 0.55
CA ALA A 102 14.71 -3.02 0.73
C ALA A 102 15.23 -3.68 2.02
N ASN A 103 14.43 -4.59 2.57
CA ASN A 103 14.78 -5.33 3.77
C ASN A 103 14.08 -6.71 3.78
N ALA A 104 14.09 -7.41 4.91
CA ALA A 104 13.45 -8.71 5.06
C ALA A 104 11.97 -8.73 4.65
N LEU A 105 11.22 -7.63 4.82
CA LEU A 105 9.83 -7.56 4.36
C LEU A 105 9.74 -7.50 2.84
N THR A 106 10.66 -6.79 2.18
CA THR A 106 10.75 -6.78 0.71
C THR A 106 11.01 -8.19 0.19
N ALA A 107 11.96 -8.92 0.80
CA ALA A 107 12.25 -10.29 0.40
C ALA A 107 11.07 -11.25 0.64
N GLN A 108 10.29 -11.02 1.71
CA GLN A 108 9.18 -11.91 2.08
C GLN A 108 7.90 -11.64 1.29
N TYR A 109 7.58 -10.38 1.01
CA TYR A 109 6.27 -9.97 0.50
C TYR A 109 6.35 -9.08 -0.75
N GLY A 110 7.53 -8.79 -1.29
CA GLY A 110 7.72 -7.86 -2.42
C GLY A 110 6.83 -8.20 -3.62
N ASP A 111 6.77 -9.48 -3.96
CA ASP A 111 5.99 -9.99 -5.09
C ASP A 111 4.48 -9.78 -4.94
N LEU A 112 3.96 -9.52 -3.73
CA LEU A 112 2.53 -9.35 -3.49
C LEU A 112 1.94 -8.22 -4.33
N ILE A 113 2.67 -7.11 -4.45
CA ILE A 113 2.20 -5.95 -5.20
C ILE A 113 2.17 -6.26 -6.70
N GLU A 114 3.18 -6.97 -7.22
CA GLU A 114 3.17 -7.44 -8.60
C GLU A 114 2.01 -8.41 -8.85
N GLN A 115 1.79 -9.37 -7.96
CA GLN A 115 0.65 -10.29 -8.04
C GLN A 115 -0.68 -9.53 -8.07
N PHE A 116 -0.87 -8.55 -7.19
CA PHE A 116 -2.07 -7.72 -7.20
C PHE A 116 -2.25 -6.94 -8.50
N ILE A 117 -1.17 -6.33 -9.02
CA ILE A 117 -1.20 -5.56 -10.27
C ILE A 117 -1.59 -6.46 -11.44
N SER A 118 -0.90 -7.58 -11.63
CA SER A 118 -1.19 -8.53 -12.71
C SER A 118 -2.62 -9.04 -12.63
N SER A 119 -3.05 -9.45 -11.44
CA SER A 119 -4.39 -9.98 -11.20
C SER A 119 -5.50 -8.91 -11.38
N ALA A 120 -5.22 -7.64 -11.11
CA ALA A 120 -6.13 -6.52 -11.40
C ALA A 120 -6.23 -6.25 -12.90
N LEU A 121 -5.10 -6.25 -13.61
CA LEU A 121 -5.04 -6.05 -15.06
C LEU A 121 -5.76 -7.18 -15.81
N ASP A 122 -5.56 -8.44 -15.40
CA ASP A 122 -6.22 -9.61 -15.97
C ASP A 122 -7.75 -9.54 -15.82
N ARG A 123 -8.24 -8.90 -14.76
CA ARG A 123 -9.67 -8.63 -14.53
C ARG A 123 -10.18 -7.36 -15.24
N GLY A 124 -9.36 -6.74 -16.08
CA GLY A 124 -9.72 -5.57 -16.88
C GLY A 124 -9.77 -4.25 -16.11
N LEU A 125 -9.14 -4.18 -14.93
CA LEU A 125 -9.03 -2.94 -14.16
C LEU A 125 -7.87 -2.09 -14.67
N LYS A 126 -8.01 -0.76 -14.58
CA LYS A 126 -6.87 0.15 -14.69
C LYS A 126 -6.11 0.21 -13.37
N VAL A 127 -4.78 0.22 -13.42
CA VAL A 127 -3.93 0.30 -12.24
C VAL A 127 -3.15 1.62 -12.25
N TYR A 128 -3.15 2.32 -11.12
CA TYR A 128 -2.43 3.57 -10.91
C TYR A 128 -1.49 3.45 -9.72
N PHE A 129 -0.33 4.09 -9.79
CA PHE A 129 0.52 4.25 -8.61
C PHE A 129 0.19 5.54 -7.87
N GLN A 130 -0.08 5.41 -6.56
CA GLN A 130 -0.08 6.53 -5.64
C GLN A 130 1.36 6.82 -5.22
N MET A 131 1.93 7.87 -5.81
CA MET A 131 3.29 8.32 -5.57
C MET A 131 3.26 9.71 -4.92
N SER A 132 4.20 9.99 -4.03
CA SER A 132 4.41 11.34 -3.52
C SER A 132 4.86 12.26 -4.66
N ALA A 133 4.23 13.44 -4.78
CA ALA A 133 4.58 14.42 -5.82
C ALA A 133 5.96 15.05 -5.61
N THR A 134 6.44 15.08 -4.36
CA THR A 134 7.77 15.57 -4.00
C THR A 134 8.25 14.90 -2.71
N SER A 135 9.55 14.76 -2.56
CA SER A 135 10.21 14.44 -1.30
C SER A 135 11.24 15.55 -1.08
N PRO A 136 11.00 16.57 -0.25
CA PRO A 136 11.97 17.65 -0.09
C PRO A 136 13.28 17.13 0.49
N THR A 137 14.41 17.48 -0.12
CA THR A 137 15.73 17.12 0.40
C THR A 137 15.97 17.80 1.75
N GLY A 138 16.42 17.06 2.76
CA GLY A 138 16.79 17.62 4.08
C GLY A 138 15.66 17.64 5.12
N LEU A 139 14.45 17.16 4.77
CA LEU A 139 13.47 16.76 5.77
C LEU A 139 13.83 15.36 6.26
N ASN A 140 14.31 15.26 7.49
CA ASN A 140 14.38 14.00 8.22
C ASN A 140 13.14 13.96 9.12
N ASP A 141 12.44 12.82 9.14
CA ASP A 141 11.40 12.54 10.14
C ASP A 141 12.01 12.43 11.55
#